data_AF-A0A661KVU7-F1
#
_entry.id   AF-A0A661KVU7-F1
#
_cell.length_a   1.000
_cell.length_b   1.000
_cell.length_c   1.000
_cell.angle_alpha   90.00
_cell.angle_beta   90.00
_cell.angle_gamma   90.00
#
_symmetry.space_group_name_H-M   'P 1'
#
loop_
_entity.id
_entity.type
_entity.pdbx_description
1 polymer ?
#
loop_
_entity_poly.entity_id
_entity_poly.type
_entity_poly.pdbx_seq_one_letter_code
_entity_poly.pdbx_strand_id
1 'polypeptide(L)'
;MDVIRAINERKSLRAYLERPVEKEKLEQLLSLASKAPSAINLQPWEVMVVAGEERKRLSRILLKRMKELNVSCAPGAVSTLPEHFVQRQRELFDALSPGIPRGMEFQDFINQGSCNFYGAPVAIIISI
;
A
#
# COMPACT_ATOMS: atom_id res chain seq x y z
N MET A 1 10.98 -20.47 -6.02
CA MET A 1 9.95 -20.39 -4.96
C MET A 1 8.68 -20.98 -5.54
N ASP A 2 7.97 -21.81 -4.78
CA ASP A 2 6.66 -22.33 -5.18
C ASP A 2 5.52 -21.36 -4.79
N VAL A 3 4.32 -21.59 -5.34
CA VAL A 3 3.16 -20.70 -5.16
C VAL A 3 2.69 -20.64 -3.71
N ILE A 4 2.70 -21.76 -2.98
CA ILE A 4 2.21 -21.82 -1.60
C ILE A 4 3.11 -20.98 -0.70
N ARG A 5 4.43 -21.10 -0.89
CA ARG A 5 5.40 -20.27 -0.19
C ARG A 5 5.23 -18.79 -0.50
N ALA A 6 5.03 -18.43 -1.77
CA ALA A 6 4.80 -17.04 -2.19
C ALA A 6 3.60 -16.39 -1.46
N ILE A 7 2.50 -17.14 -1.35
CA ILE A 7 1.26 -16.68 -0.71
C ILE A 7 1.49 -16.44 0.80
N ASN A 8 2.15 -17.39 1.47
CA ASN A 8 2.40 -17.31 2.92
C ASN A 8 3.40 -16.22 3.30
N GLU A 9 4.41 -15.96 2.45
CA GLU A 9 5.44 -14.97 2.71
C GLU A 9 4.99 -13.53 2.39
N ARG A 10 3.93 -13.35 1.58
CA ARG A 10 3.43 -12.02 1.20
C ARG A 10 2.93 -11.25 2.42
N LYS A 11 3.49 -10.05 2.62
CA LYS A 11 3.15 -9.14 3.71
C LYS A 11 2.89 -7.73 3.20
N SER A 12 2.10 -6.95 3.93
CA SER A 12 1.93 -5.52 3.68
C SER A 12 3.09 -4.75 4.31
N LEU A 13 4.14 -4.51 3.53
CA LEU A 13 5.34 -3.82 3.98
C LEU A 13 5.08 -2.31 4.10
N ARG A 14 5.67 -1.69 5.12
CA ARG A 14 5.50 -0.27 5.49
C ARG A 14 6.82 0.48 5.61
N ALA A 15 7.86 -0.04 4.95
CA ALA A 15 9.13 0.63 4.75
C ALA A 15 9.78 -0.02 3.52
N TYR A 16 10.23 0.80 2.58
CA TYR A 16 10.87 0.34 1.35
C TYR A 16 12.24 1.00 1.18
N LEU A 17 13.16 0.28 0.54
CA LEU A 17 14.42 0.85 0.10
C LEU A 17 14.18 1.73 -1.13
N GLU A 18 15.01 2.76 -1.32
CA GLU A 18 15.01 3.59 -2.53
C GLU A 18 15.53 2.87 -3.79
N ARG A 19 15.77 1.56 -3.70
CA ARG A 19 16.26 0.76 -4.82
C ARG A 19 15.21 0.73 -5.94
N PRO A 20 15.55 1.18 -7.17
CA PRO A 20 14.60 1.19 -8.28
C PRO A 20 14.18 -0.24 -8.66
N VAL A 21 13.01 -0.34 -9.30
CA VAL A 21 12.51 -1.59 -9.91
C VAL A 21 12.67 -1.46 -11.42
N GLU A 22 13.23 -2.48 -12.06
CA GLU A 22 13.41 -2.48 -13.52
C GLU A 22 12.07 -2.43 -14.25
N LYS A 23 12.00 -1.69 -15.36
CA LYS A 23 10.75 -1.52 -16.13
C LYS A 23 10.24 -2.87 -16.65
N GLU A 24 11.15 -3.69 -17.16
CA GLU A 24 10.86 -5.01 -17.72
C GLU A 24 10.28 -5.94 -16.65
N LYS A 25 10.74 -5.82 -15.40
CA LYS A 25 10.19 -6.58 -14.28
C LYS A 25 8.75 -6.14 -13.99
N LEU A 26 8.45 -4.84 -14.02
CA LEU A 26 7.09 -4.33 -13.83
C LEU A 26 6.17 -4.82 -14.96
N GLU A 27 6.61 -4.72 -16.21
CA GLU A 27 5.85 -5.17 -17.38
C GLU A 27 5.56 -6.68 -17.31
N GLN A 28 6.56 -7.48 -16.93
CA GLN A 28 6.38 -8.92 -16.73
C GLN A 28 5.34 -9.23 -15.64
N LEU A 29 5.43 -8.56 -14.48
CA LEU A 29 4.49 -8.77 -13.38
C LEU A 29 3.06 -8.37 -13.76
N LEU A 30 2.89 -7.25 -14.46
CA LEU A 30 1.57 -6.79 -14.92
C LEU A 30 0.98 -7.69 -16.01
N SER A 31 1.83 -8.21 -16.91
CA SER A 31 1.42 -9.20 -17.91
C SER A 31 0.93 -10.51 -17.29
N LEU A 32 1.56 -10.95 -16.20
CA LEU A 32 1.09 -12.10 -15.43
C LEU A 32 -0.21 -11.78 -14.67
N ALA A 33 -0.29 -10.62 -14.03
CA ALA A 33 -1.46 -10.20 -13.25
C ALA A 33 -2.73 -10.05 -14.12
N SER A 34 -2.58 -9.60 -15.37
CA SER A 34 -3.70 -9.47 -16.32
C SER A 34 -4.34 -10.80 -16.73
N LYS A 35 -3.75 -11.95 -16.36
CA LYS A 35 -4.34 -13.27 -16.55
C LYS A 35 -5.36 -13.65 -15.48
N ALA A 36 -5.61 -12.79 -14.49
CA ALA A 36 -6.67 -13.00 -13.51
C ALA A 36 -8.02 -13.22 -14.23
N PRO A 37 -8.86 -14.17 -13.78
CA PRO A 37 -10.18 -14.36 -14.37
C PRO A 37 -11.09 -13.16 -14.07
N SER A 38 -12.00 -12.86 -14.98
CA SER A 38 -13.05 -11.85 -14.80
C SER A 38 -14.36 -12.33 -15.39
N ALA A 39 -15.49 -11.85 -14.86
CA ALA A 39 -16.81 -12.17 -15.40
C ALA A 39 -16.85 -11.85 -16.91
N ILE A 40 -17.31 -12.82 -17.71
CA ILE A 40 -17.36 -12.76 -19.19
C ILE A 40 -16.06 -12.26 -19.87
N ASN A 41 -14.92 -12.39 -19.19
CA ASN A 41 -13.60 -11.90 -19.61
C ASN A 41 -13.51 -10.37 -19.85
N LEU A 42 -14.27 -9.57 -19.08
CA LEU A 42 -14.28 -8.10 -19.20
C LEU A 42 -12.90 -7.46 -19.01
N GLN A 43 -12.05 -8.03 -18.15
CA GLN A 43 -10.74 -7.50 -17.80
C GLN A 43 -10.78 -5.98 -17.48
N PRO A 44 -11.65 -5.53 -16.56
CA PRO A 44 -12.00 -4.12 -16.43
C PRO A 44 -10.92 -3.29 -15.73
N TRP A 45 -9.83 -3.91 -15.30
CA TRP A 45 -8.77 -3.24 -14.56
C TRP A 45 -8.02 -2.23 -15.43
N GLU A 46 -8.01 -0.98 -14.99
CA GLU A 46 -7.08 0.03 -15.45
C GLU A 46 -5.93 0.12 -14.44
N VAL A 47 -4.70 0.04 -14.95
CA VAL A 47 -3.51 0.03 -14.09
C VAL A 47 -2.63 1.23 -14.38
N MET A 48 -2.44 2.08 -13.38
CA MET A 48 -1.53 3.22 -13.43
C MET A 48 -0.27 2.92 -12.63
N VAL A 49 0.88 2.98 -13.29
CA VAL A 49 2.19 2.82 -12.66
C VAL A 49 2.83 4.18 -12.50
N VAL A 50 3.17 4.55 -11.27
CA VAL A 50 3.79 5.84 -10.96
C VAL A 50 5.13 5.59 -10.28
N ALA A 51 6.21 6.11 -10.85
CA ALA A 51 7.58 5.92 -10.38
C ALA A 51 8.38 7.24 -10.37
N GLY A 52 9.56 7.22 -9.76
CA GLY A 52 10.49 8.35 -9.80
C GLY A 52 9.90 9.66 -9.27
N GLU A 53 10.16 10.76 -9.97
CA GLU A 53 9.70 12.10 -9.57
C GLU A 53 8.18 12.24 -9.61
N GLU A 54 7.49 11.58 -10.53
CA GLU A 54 6.02 11.62 -10.58
C GLU A 54 5.39 10.96 -9.35
N ARG A 55 5.99 9.88 -8.84
CA ARG A 55 5.54 9.24 -7.60
C ARG A 55 5.75 10.15 -6.39
N LYS A 56 6.88 10.86 -6.34
CA LYS A 56 7.16 11.88 -5.31
C LYS A 56 6.21 13.07 -5.43
N ARG A 57 5.87 13.51 -6.65
CA ARG A 57 4.88 14.56 -6.91
C ARG A 57 3.50 14.16 -6.41
N LEU A 58 3.04 12.95 -6.75
CA LEU A 58 1.78 12.39 -6.26
C LEU A 58 1.75 12.34 -4.73
N SER A 59 2.81 11.83 -4.10
CA SER A 59 2.90 11.75 -2.63
C SER A 59 2.76 13.12 -1.95
N ARG A 60 3.41 14.16 -2.49
CA ARG A 60 3.29 15.54 -1.99
C ARG A 60 1.85 16.06 -2.08
N ILE A 61 1.16 15.78 -3.20
CA ILE A 61 -0.23 16.18 -3.40
C ILE A 61 -1.14 15.45 -2.40
N LEU A 62 -0.99 14.13 -2.27
CA LEU A 62 -1.80 13.32 -1.35
C LEU A 62 -1.63 13.77 0.11
N LEU A 63 -0.39 13.97 0.56
CA LEU A 63 -0.09 14.46 1.91
C LEU A 63 -0.70 15.85 2.17
N LYS A 64 -0.62 16.76 1.19
CA LYS A 64 -1.23 18.08 1.30
C LYS A 64 -2.75 17.97 1.42
N ARG A 65 -3.40 17.20 0.53
CA ARG A 65 -4.86 17.01 0.54
C ARG A 65 -5.36 16.35 1.81
N MET A 66 -4.64 15.34 2.30
CA MET A 66 -4.97 14.66 3.56
C MET A 66 -5.03 15.65 4.74
N LYS A 67 -4.02 16.55 4.84
CA LYS A 67 -3.98 17.59 5.87
C LYS A 67 -5.09 18.64 5.69
N GLU A 68 -5.33 19.10 4.46
CA GLU A 68 -6.40 20.08 4.17
C GLU A 68 -7.80 19.55 4.51
N LEU A 69 -8.07 18.29 4.21
CA LEU A 69 -9.37 17.66 4.44
C LEU A 69 -9.51 17.06 5.84
N ASN A 70 -8.42 17.03 6.62
CA ASN A 70 -8.36 16.36 7.93
C ASN A 70 -8.90 14.91 7.89
N VAL A 71 -8.51 14.17 6.85
CA VAL A 71 -8.96 12.78 6.63
C VAL A 71 -7.93 11.79 7.14
N SER A 72 -8.40 10.72 7.78
CA SER A 72 -7.57 9.58 8.17
C SER A 72 -7.61 8.48 7.11
N CYS A 73 -6.52 7.74 6.98
CA CYS A 73 -6.46 6.49 6.21
C CYS A 73 -7.06 5.30 6.97
N ALA A 74 -7.60 5.50 8.18
CA ALA A 74 -8.30 4.48 8.92
C ALA A 74 -9.57 4.02 8.17
N PRO A 75 -9.98 2.75 8.30
CA PRO A 75 -11.28 2.31 7.81
C PRO A 75 -12.38 3.18 8.45
N GLY A 76 -13.26 3.77 7.65
CA GLY A 76 -14.43 4.51 8.12
C GLY A 76 -15.50 3.56 8.69
N ALA A 77 -15.12 2.71 9.65
CA ALA A 77 -16.00 1.71 10.22
C ALA A 77 -17.18 2.39 10.93
N VAL A 78 -18.40 2.07 10.48
CA VAL A 78 -19.66 2.63 11.02
C VAL A 78 -20.06 1.92 12.32
N SER A 79 -19.46 0.77 12.61
CA SER A 79 -19.71 -0.04 13.80
C SER A 79 -18.41 -0.56 14.41
N THR A 80 -18.49 -1.03 15.66
CA THR A 80 -17.37 -1.68 16.34
C THR A 80 -16.89 -2.90 15.56
N LEU A 81 -15.60 -2.95 15.27
CA LEU A 81 -15.00 -4.09 14.60
C LEU A 81 -15.07 -5.34 15.50
N PRO A 82 -15.35 -6.53 14.93
CA PRO A 82 -15.20 -7.79 15.65
C PRO A 82 -13.84 -7.93 16.33
N GLU A 83 -13.80 -8.59 17.50
CA GLU A 83 -12.60 -8.69 18.36
C GLU A 83 -11.37 -9.22 17.62
N HIS A 84 -11.53 -10.21 16.75
CA HIS A 84 -10.41 -10.79 16.00
C HIS A 84 -9.76 -9.78 15.02
N PHE A 85 -10.47 -8.76 14.54
CA PHE A 85 -9.88 -7.67 13.77
C PHE A 85 -9.16 -6.67 14.67
N VAL A 86 -9.72 -6.37 15.85
CA VAL A 86 -9.07 -5.53 16.86
C VAL A 86 -7.76 -6.16 17.30
N GLN A 87 -7.74 -7.47 17.53
CA GLN A 87 -6.54 -8.22 17.88
C GLN A 87 -5.47 -8.10 16.77
N ARG A 88 -5.83 -8.29 15.49
CA ARG A 88 -4.90 -8.10 14.37
C ARG A 88 -4.36 -6.67 14.27
N GLN A 89 -5.14 -5.65 14.64
CA GLN A 89 -4.66 -4.28 14.70
C GLN A 89 -3.63 -4.08 15.81
N ARG A 90 -3.84 -4.70 16.98
CA ARG A 90 -2.86 -4.69 18.08
C ARG A 90 -1.57 -5.40 17.72
N GLU A 91 -1.67 -6.61 17.15
CA GLU A 91 -0.49 -7.37 16.66
C GLU A 91 0.30 -6.57 15.62
N LEU A 92 -0.40 -5.84 14.74
CA LEU A 92 0.23 -4.95 13.78
C LEU A 92 0.95 -3.78 14.48
N PHE A 93 0.28 -3.14 15.46
CA PHE A 93 0.86 -2.06 16.25
C PHE A 93 2.16 -2.53 16.93
N ASP A 94 2.12 -3.68 17.62
CA ASP A 94 3.27 -4.23 18.32
C ASP A 94 4.42 -4.56 17.36
N ALA A 95 4.11 -5.11 16.19
CA ALA A 95 5.11 -5.44 15.18
C ALA A 95 5.77 -4.21 14.55
N LEU A 96 5.05 -3.09 14.43
CA LEU A 96 5.55 -1.87 13.79
C LEU A 96 6.20 -0.91 14.77
N SER A 97 5.74 -0.87 16.03
CA SER A 97 6.15 0.12 17.05
C SER A 97 7.66 0.30 17.16
N PRO A 98 8.50 -0.76 17.16
CA PRO A 98 9.95 -0.61 17.23
C PRO A 98 10.58 0.13 16.03
N GLY A 99 9.91 0.13 14.88
CA GLY A 99 10.39 0.74 13.63
C GLY A 99 9.85 2.16 13.38
N ILE A 100 8.98 2.68 14.25
CA ILE A 100 8.40 4.02 14.08
C ILE A 100 9.44 5.08 14.48
N PRO A 101 9.63 6.15 13.67
CA PRO A 101 10.55 7.23 14.02
C PRO A 101 10.24 7.86 15.38
N ARG A 102 11.28 8.17 16.16
CA ARG A 102 11.12 8.80 17.47
C ARG A 102 10.33 10.11 17.36
N GLY A 103 9.32 10.25 18.21
CA GLY A 103 8.44 11.43 18.25
C GLY A 103 7.34 11.44 17.18
N MET A 104 7.19 10.38 16.39
CA MET A 104 6.07 10.21 15.47
C MET A 104 4.99 9.33 16.10
N GLU A 105 3.75 9.81 16.11
CA GLU A 105 2.61 9.03 16.55
C GLU A 105 2.28 7.91 15.55
N PHE A 106 1.78 6.78 16.05
CA PHE A 106 1.43 5.62 15.21
C PHE A 106 0.42 6.00 14.12
N GLN A 107 -0.58 6.82 14.46
CA GLN A 107 -1.58 7.26 13.49
C GLN A 107 -0.97 8.12 12.39
N ASP A 108 -0.03 9.01 12.74
CA ASP A 108 0.69 9.82 11.76
C ASP A 108 1.57 8.96 10.85
N PHE A 109 2.25 7.97 11.42
CA PHE A 109 3.03 7.00 10.66
C PHE A 109 2.17 6.26 9.61
N ILE A 110 0.98 5.78 10.01
CA ILE A 110 0.06 5.10 9.11
C ILE A 110 -0.53 6.05 8.06
N ASN A 111 -1.04 7.21 8.47
CA ASN A 111 -1.71 8.16 7.57
C ASN A 111 -0.71 8.73 6.55
N GLN A 112 0.41 9.30 7.02
CA GLN A 112 1.42 9.90 6.14
C GLN A 112 2.15 8.83 5.32
N GLY A 113 2.45 7.67 5.94
CA GLY A 113 3.04 6.53 5.26
C GLY A 113 2.17 6.05 4.10
N SER A 114 0.85 5.94 4.30
CA SER A 114 -0.08 5.53 3.25
C SER A 114 -0.12 6.52 2.08
N CYS A 115 -0.17 7.83 2.35
CA CYS A 115 -0.12 8.86 1.30
C CYS A 115 1.23 8.96 0.57
N ASN A 116 2.33 8.53 1.22
CA ASN A 116 3.67 8.52 0.62
C ASN A 116 4.12 7.10 0.19
N PHE A 117 3.20 6.13 0.14
CA PHE A 117 3.48 4.74 -0.23
C PHE A 117 4.63 4.11 0.60
N TYR A 118 4.83 4.56 1.83
CA TYR A 118 5.91 4.16 2.74
C TYR A 118 7.32 4.22 2.12
N GLY A 119 7.51 5.15 1.17
CA GLY A 119 8.79 5.31 0.47
C GLY A 119 9.03 4.30 -0.66
N ALA A 120 8.01 3.53 -1.08
CA ALA A 120 8.14 2.61 -2.21
C ALA A 120 8.61 3.36 -3.47
N PRO A 121 9.57 2.80 -4.24
CA PRO A 121 10.09 3.43 -5.46
C PRO A 121 9.04 3.50 -6.60
N VAL A 122 8.04 2.61 -6.54
CA VAL A 122 6.95 2.49 -7.52
C VAL A 122 5.63 2.32 -6.76
N ALA A 123 4.59 3.03 -7.20
CA ALA A 123 3.22 2.81 -6.79
C ALA A 123 2.41 2.30 -7.98
N ILE A 124 1.64 1.22 -7.77
CA ILE A 124 0.70 0.70 -8.76
C ILE A 124 -0.71 0.95 -8.23
N ILE A 125 -1.48 1.73 -8.97
CA ILE A 125 -2.87 2.05 -8.65
C ILE A 125 -3.75 1.30 -9.62
N ILE A 126 -4.74 0.57 -9.09
CA ILE A 126 -5.69 -0.21 -9.87
C ILE A 126 -7.06 0.41 -9.67
N SER A 127 -7.74 0.72 -10.76
CA SER A 127 -9.15 1.11 -10.81
C SER A 127 -9.96 0.12 -11.64
N ILE A 128 -11.25 0.03 -11.35
CA ILE A 128 -12.27 -0.81 -12.00
C ILE A 128 -13.52 0.05 -12.17
#